data_AF-A0A819UQT1-F1
#
_entry.id   AF-A0A819UQT1-F1
#
_cell.length_a   1.000
_cell.length_b   1.000
_cell.length_c   1.000
_cell.angle_alpha   90.00
_cell.angle_beta   90.00
_cell.angle_gamma   90.00
#
_symmetry.space_group_name_H-M   'P 1'
#
loop_
_entity.id
_entity.type
_entity.pdbx_description
1 polymer ?
#
loop_
_entity_poly.entity_id
_entity_poly.type
_entity_poly.pdbx_seq_one_letter_code
_entity_poly.pdbx_strand_id
1 'polypeptide(L)'
;MIKYFYSKWLESERTTDMKLNIEQIPFLMDQNNRLQLTKYIYFPVETIGNSGGTGCKESFVNENIFHWLNEYQNSKLKEWLQMLGVTERSDLTFLLKTIIPNSTTYINRENAIATIDKLFVLFQNGIIGKNELGQLKTLKLLTTRGALRPTEKSYFSDKFNPQLPLEVYLETIQDIFLSFDYVASNLSCVEKENLSEWRRFFSMMGVHENLYLIKFDFDHIITSDEAIQYGFSPDYVLRPSPNGRRIANAYSGLKIISFLQHTTGKTFCVKVNAIFCVLYRSR
;
A
#
# COMPACT_ATOMS: atom_id res chain seq x y z
N MET A 1 36.56 -10.67 -10.46
CA MET A 1 35.83 -9.42 -10.15
C MET A 1 35.47 -9.32 -8.66
N ILE A 2 34.76 -10.29 -8.06
CA ILE A 2 34.40 -10.31 -6.62
C ILE A 2 35.63 -10.12 -5.71
N LYS A 3 36.70 -10.92 -5.89
CA LYS A 3 37.95 -10.78 -5.13
C LYS A 3 38.60 -9.38 -5.23
N TYR A 4 38.49 -8.75 -6.41
CA TYR A 4 39.03 -7.41 -6.64
C TYR A 4 38.28 -6.37 -5.81
N PHE A 5 36.94 -6.36 -5.87
CA PHE A 5 36.14 -5.43 -5.06
C PHE A 5 36.29 -5.68 -3.56
N TYR A 6 36.43 -6.93 -3.13
CA TYR A 6 36.72 -7.25 -1.73
C TYR A 6 38.07 -6.70 -1.27
N SER A 7 39.13 -6.84 -2.09
CA SER A 7 40.43 -6.26 -1.76
C SER A 7 40.39 -4.74 -1.66
N LYS A 8 39.65 -4.08 -2.57
CA LYS A 8 39.46 -2.62 -2.55
C LYS A 8 38.65 -2.15 -1.34
N TRP A 9 37.65 -2.93 -0.94
CA TRP A 9 36.89 -2.67 0.28
C TRP A 9 37.78 -2.72 1.53
N LEU A 10 38.59 -3.78 1.68
CA LEU A 10 39.55 -3.91 2.79
C LEU A 10 40.59 -2.78 2.83
N GLU A 11 41.05 -2.31 1.67
CA GLU A 11 41.95 -1.16 1.56
C GLU A 11 41.26 0.15 1.99
N SER A 12 39.98 0.32 1.63
CA SER A 12 39.19 1.51 1.96
C SER A 12 38.77 1.59 3.43
N GLU A 13 38.72 0.45 4.16
CA GLU A 13 38.56 0.49 5.63
C GLU A 13 39.84 0.98 6.34
N ARG A 14 41.00 0.82 5.69
CA ARG A 14 42.31 1.17 6.26
C ARG A 14 42.76 2.58 5.92
N THR A 15 42.15 3.23 4.94
CA THR A 15 42.56 4.53 4.42
C THR A 15 41.37 5.47 4.28
N THR A 16 41.54 6.74 4.66
CA THR A 16 40.46 7.74 4.66
C THR A 16 40.15 8.29 3.26
N ASP A 17 40.98 7.95 2.27
CA ASP A 17 40.86 8.43 0.90
C ASP A 17 39.85 7.58 0.12
N MET A 18 38.71 8.19 -0.17
CA MET A 18 37.70 7.75 -1.14
C MET A 18 37.05 6.38 -0.82
N LYS A 19 36.00 6.40 0.03
CA LYS A 19 35.10 5.24 0.20
C LYS A 19 34.40 4.92 -1.12
N LEU A 20 34.86 3.86 -1.79
CA LEU A 20 34.18 3.32 -2.96
C LEU A 20 32.80 2.80 -2.52
N ASN A 21 31.72 3.34 -3.07
CA ASN A 21 30.37 2.89 -2.73
C ASN A 21 30.02 1.60 -3.51
N ILE A 22 30.59 0.49 -3.05
CA ILE A 22 30.49 -0.83 -3.71
C ILE A 22 29.03 -1.29 -3.83
N GLU A 23 28.15 -0.88 -2.92
CA GLU A 23 26.71 -1.19 -2.93
C GLU A 23 25.96 -0.62 -4.15
N GLN A 24 26.54 0.38 -4.81
CA GLN A 24 25.97 1.03 -6.00
C GLN A 24 26.56 0.53 -7.31
N ILE A 25 27.52 -0.41 -7.28
CA ILE A 25 28.18 -0.93 -8.48
C ILE A 25 27.60 -2.32 -8.81
N PRO A 26 27.04 -2.54 -10.01
CA PRO A 26 26.60 -3.86 -10.41
C PRO A 26 27.82 -4.71 -10.79
N PHE A 27 28.20 -5.64 -9.93
CA PHE A 27 29.38 -6.52 -10.15
C PHE A 27 29.10 -8.00 -9.90
N LEU A 28 27.95 -8.34 -9.31
CA LEU A 28 27.59 -9.72 -9.02
C LEU A 28 26.69 -10.26 -10.13
N MET A 29 27.06 -11.39 -10.70
CA MET A 29 26.37 -11.96 -11.85
C MET A 29 25.18 -12.81 -11.41
N ASP A 30 24.05 -12.64 -12.09
CA ASP A 30 22.85 -13.42 -11.88
C ASP A 30 22.79 -14.71 -12.72
N GLN A 31 21.74 -15.51 -12.52
CA GLN A 31 21.47 -16.75 -13.26
C GLN A 31 21.24 -16.54 -14.77
N ASN A 32 21.00 -15.30 -15.21
CA ASN A 32 20.85 -14.91 -16.61
C ASN A 32 22.13 -14.26 -17.19
N ASN A 33 23.26 -14.39 -16.48
CA ASN A 33 24.56 -13.79 -16.83
C ASN A 33 24.54 -12.26 -16.91
N ARG A 34 23.67 -11.59 -16.13
CA ARG A 34 23.60 -10.13 -16.04
C ARG A 34 24.24 -9.65 -14.74
N LEU A 35 24.96 -8.52 -14.80
CA LEU A 35 25.50 -7.89 -13.60
C LEU A 35 24.38 -7.17 -12.85
N GLN A 36 24.24 -7.50 -11.57
CA GLN A 36 23.25 -6.95 -10.66
C GLN A 36 23.91 -6.25 -9.48
N LEU A 37 23.15 -5.34 -8.87
CA LEU A 37 23.50 -4.76 -7.57
C LEU A 37 23.28 -5.78 -6.46
N THR A 38 24.16 -5.78 -5.46
CA THR A 38 24.11 -6.71 -4.32
C THR A 38 22.76 -6.66 -3.58
N LYS A 39 22.14 -5.48 -3.51
CA LYS A 39 20.81 -5.30 -2.89
C LYS A 39 19.64 -6.00 -3.63
N TYR A 40 19.79 -6.34 -4.91
CA TYR A 40 18.71 -6.88 -5.75
C TYR A 40 18.89 -8.35 -6.14
N ILE A 41 19.90 -9.01 -5.58
CA ILE A 41 20.22 -10.40 -5.89
C ILE A 41 20.21 -11.27 -4.62
N TYR A 42 19.77 -12.51 -4.78
CA TYR A 42 19.64 -13.47 -3.68
C TYR A 42 20.62 -14.64 -3.81
N PHE A 43 21.02 -15.21 -2.68
CA PHE A 43 21.60 -16.55 -2.70
C PHE A 43 20.52 -17.59 -3.05
N PRO A 44 20.83 -18.56 -3.92
CA PRO A 44 19.98 -19.74 -4.12
C PRO A 44 19.75 -20.47 -2.80
N VAL A 45 18.54 -21.00 -2.59
CA VAL A 45 18.24 -21.89 -1.46
C VAL A 45 18.33 -23.33 -1.96
N GLU A 46 19.12 -24.17 -1.29
CA GLU A 46 19.40 -25.55 -1.73
C GLU A 46 18.16 -26.47 -1.78
N THR A 47 17.05 -26.07 -1.15
CA THR A 47 15.87 -26.92 -0.91
C THR A 47 14.59 -26.51 -1.64
N ILE A 48 14.53 -25.33 -2.27
CA ILE A 48 13.28 -24.84 -2.87
C ILE A 48 13.38 -24.94 -4.39
N GLY A 49 12.79 -26.01 -4.93
CA GLY A 49 12.49 -26.09 -6.36
C GLY A 49 11.80 -24.81 -6.80
N ASN A 50 12.36 -24.18 -7.84
CA ASN A 50 11.89 -22.95 -8.47
C ASN A 50 10.36 -22.97 -8.65
N SER A 51 9.62 -22.49 -7.66
CA SER A 51 8.17 -22.31 -7.75
C SER A 51 7.95 -20.98 -8.44
N GLY A 52 8.02 -21.05 -9.77
CA GLY A 52 7.59 -19.97 -10.64
C GLY A 52 6.15 -19.56 -10.32
N GLY A 53 5.88 -18.27 -10.42
CA GLY A 53 4.53 -17.76 -10.35
C GLY A 53 4.37 -16.46 -9.60
N THR A 54 5.12 -15.41 -9.97
CA THR A 54 4.63 -14.03 -9.96
C THR A 54 5.50 -13.24 -10.95
N GLY A 55 4.93 -12.28 -11.67
CA GLY A 55 5.58 -11.59 -12.82
C GLY A 55 6.86 -10.78 -12.53
N CYS A 56 7.44 -10.86 -11.33
CA CYS A 56 8.74 -10.29 -11.02
C CYS A 56 9.84 -11.34 -11.26
N LYS A 57 10.74 -11.08 -12.22
CA LYS A 57 11.93 -11.91 -12.45
C LYS A 57 12.91 -11.72 -11.30
N GLU A 58 12.82 -12.58 -10.31
CA GLU A 58 13.79 -12.63 -9.22
C GLU A 58 15.19 -12.93 -9.78
N SER A 59 16.21 -12.30 -9.19
CA SER A 59 17.60 -12.50 -9.58
C SER A 59 18.32 -13.26 -8.48
N PHE A 60 18.88 -14.41 -8.84
CA PHE A 60 19.69 -15.27 -7.98
C PHE A 60 21.14 -15.22 -8.44
N VAL A 61 22.08 -15.35 -7.52
CA VAL A 61 23.51 -15.46 -7.84
C VAL A 61 23.71 -16.63 -8.80
N ASN A 62 24.50 -16.39 -9.86
CA ASN A 62 24.88 -17.41 -10.83
C ASN A 62 25.36 -18.69 -10.13
N GLU A 63 24.89 -19.85 -10.58
CA GLU A 63 25.14 -21.14 -9.95
C GLU A 63 26.63 -21.45 -9.77
N ASN A 64 27.46 -21.14 -10.78
CA ASN A 64 28.91 -21.33 -10.69
C ASN A 64 29.55 -20.43 -9.64
N ILE A 65 29.07 -19.18 -9.52
CA ILE A 65 29.55 -18.24 -8.50
C ILE A 65 29.11 -18.71 -7.11
N PHE A 66 27.87 -19.20 -6.98
CA PHE A 66 27.35 -19.69 -5.72
C PHE A 66 28.11 -20.93 -5.22
N HIS A 67 28.33 -21.92 -6.09
CA HIS A 67 29.17 -23.08 -5.75
C HIS A 67 30.57 -22.66 -5.32
N TRP A 68 31.19 -21.75 -6.07
CA TRP A 68 32.51 -21.22 -5.73
C TRP A 68 32.51 -20.48 -4.37
N LEU A 69 31.46 -19.73 -4.03
CA LEU A 69 31.33 -19.05 -2.73
C LEU A 69 31.10 -20.02 -1.56
N ASN A 70 30.53 -21.20 -1.81
CA ASN A 70 30.32 -22.23 -0.79
C ASN A 70 31.59 -23.05 -0.48
N GLU A 71 32.66 -22.90 -1.26
CA GLU A 71 33.96 -23.46 -0.90
C GLU A 71 34.50 -22.80 0.39
N TYR A 72 35.04 -23.60 1.30
CA TYR A 72 35.53 -23.16 2.62
C TYR A 72 36.45 -21.92 2.57
N GLN A 73 37.34 -21.89 1.56
CA GLN A 73 38.30 -20.82 1.30
C GLN A 73 37.66 -19.46 0.94
N ASN A 74 36.40 -19.44 0.54
CA ASN A 74 35.67 -18.23 0.13
C ASN A 74 34.58 -17.82 1.14
N SER A 75 34.49 -18.46 2.31
CA SER A 75 33.54 -18.13 3.38
C SER A 75 33.50 -16.63 3.73
N LYS A 76 34.67 -16.01 3.89
CA LYS A 76 34.79 -14.55 4.14
C LYS A 76 34.20 -13.69 3.02
N LEU A 77 34.27 -14.13 1.77
CA LEU A 77 33.68 -13.41 0.64
C LEU A 77 32.16 -13.54 0.65
N LYS A 78 31.64 -14.70 1.04
CA LYS A 78 30.20 -14.93 1.20
C LYS A 78 29.64 -14.05 2.32
N GLU A 79 30.29 -14.02 3.48
CA GLU A 79 29.93 -13.13 4.60
C GLU A 79 29.98 -11.66 4.20
N TRP A 80 31.03 -11.24 3.48
CA TRP A 80 31.12 -9.87 2.97
C TRP A 80 29.98 -9.52 2.00
N LEU A 81 29.61 -10.43 1.09
CA LEU A 81 28.47 -10.24 0.20
C LEU A 81 27.14 -10.16 0.99
N GLN A 82 27.00 -10.93 2.09
CA GLN A 82 25.85 -10.81 2.99
C GLN A 82 25.78 -9.43 3.64
N MET A 83 26.92 -8.88 4.08
CA MET A 83 26.98 -7.52 4.61
C MET A 83 26.59 -6.47 3.57
N LEU A 84 26.97 -6.67 2.30
CA LEU A 84 26.56 -5.81 1.17
C LEU A 84 25.09 -6.00 0.74
N GLY A 85 24.35 -6.86 1.44
CA GLY A 85 22.93 -7.06 1.24
C GLY A 85 22.56 -8.23 0.33
N VAL A 86 23.48 -9.13 -0.05
CA VAL A 86 23.12 -10.39 -0.74
C VAL A 86 22.62 -11.39 0.30
N THR A 87 21.32 -11.65 0.34
CA THR A 87 20.72 -12.52 1.37
C THR A 87 20.13 -13.77 0.74
N GLU A 88 19.97 -14.82 1.52
CA GLU A 88 19.10 -15.93 1.12
C GLU A 88 17.67 -15.44 0.94
N ARG A 89 16.92 -16.16 0.10
CA ARG A 89 15.50 -15.87 -0.12
C ARG A 89 14.67 -16.40 1.05
N SER A 90 14.28 -15.52 1.95
CA SER A 90 13.18 -15.71 2.91
C SER A 90 11.97 -14.85 2.53
N ASP A 91 10.79 -15.15 3.09
CA ASP A 91 9.58 -14.35 2.87
C ASP A 91 9.77 -12.87 3.25
N LEU A 92 10.49 -12.59 4.34
CA LEU A 92 10.83 -11.23 4.75
C LEU A 92 11.73 -10.53 3.71
N THR A 93 12.78 -11.21 3.25
CA THR A 93 13.68 -10.62 2.23
C THR A 93 13.00 -10.46 0.88
N PHE A 94 12.02 -11.30 0.56
CA PHE A 94 11.19 -11.18 -0.62
C PHE A 94 10.27 -9.96 -0.53
N LEU A 95 9.62 -9.76 0.62
CA LEU A 95 8.85 -8.55 0.89
C LEU A 95 9.69 -7.27 0.71
N LEU A 96 10.85 -7.21 1.39
CA LEU A 96 11.67 -6.00 1.45
C LEU A 96 12.32 -5.63 0.10
N LYS A 97 12.75 -6.62 -0.69
CA LYS A 97 13.50 -6.37 -1.93
C LYS A 97 12.66 -6.50 -3.20
N THR A 98 11.52 -7.19 -3.16
CA THR A 98 10.67 -7.41 -4.34
C THR A 98 9.33 -6.71 -4.21
N ILE A 99 8.55 -6.98 -3.16
CA ILE A 99 7.18 -6.44 -3.06
C ILE A 99 7.17 -4.94 -2.78
N ILE A 100 7.88 -4.48 -1.74
CA ILE A 100 7.89 -3.06 -1.35
C ILE A 100 8.38 -2.16 -2.50
N PRO A 101 9.53 -2.43 -3.16
CA PRO A 101 10.03 -1.60 -4.25
C PRO A 101 9.12 -1.57 -5.47
N ASN A 102 8.34 -2.64 -5.71
CA ASN A 102 7.43 -2.75 -6.85
C ASN A 102 5.95 -2.61 -6.44
N SER A 103 5.67 -2.00 -5.29
CA SER A 103 4.32 -2.00 -4.68
C SER A 103 3.22 -1.48 -5.63
N THR A 104 3.52 -0.50 -6.48
CA THR A 104 2.55 0.06 -7.43
C THR A 104 2.15 -0.88 -8.57
N THR A 105 2.99 -1.89 -8.89
CA THR A 105 2.82 -2.78 -10.06
C THR A 105 2.80 -4.26 -9.72
N TYR A 106 3.18 -4.66 -8.51
CA TYR A 106 3.33 -6.06 -8.13
C TYR A 106 1.99 -6.82 -8.11
N ILE A 107 0.95 -6.21 -7.52
CA ILE A 107 -0.37 -6.83 -7.42
C ILE A 107 -1.18 -6.63 -8.72
N ASN A 108 -1.70 -7.75 -9.23
CA ASN A 108 -2.69 -7.86 -10.29
C ASN A 108 -3.89 -8.69 -9.78
N ARG A 109 -4.93 -8.89 -10.61
CA ARG A 109 -6.15 -9.59 -10.16
C ARG A 109 -5.92 -11.05 -9.80
N GLU A 110 -4.95 -11.69 -10.44
CA GLU A 110 -4.66 -13.11 -10.28
C GLU A 110 -3.89 -13.40 -9.00
N ASN A 111 -2.99 -12.49 -8.59
CA ASN A 111 -2.13 -12.67 -7.43
C ASN A 111 -2.56 -11.90 -6.18
N ALA A 112 -3.60 -11.05 -6.25
CA ALA A 112 -4.01 -10.16 -5.17
C ALA A 112 -4.29 -10.91 -3.86
N ILE A 113 -5.21 -11.88 -3.88
CA ILE A 113 -5.64 -12.64 -2.70
C ILE A 113 -4.44 -13.40 -2.11
N ALA A 114 -3.80 -14.24 -2.93
CA ALA A 114 -2.67 -15.06 -2.49
C ALA A 114 -1.48 -14.24 -1.94
N THR A 115 -1.23 -13.05 -2.48
CA THR A 115 -0.17 -12.16 -1.97
C THR A 115 -0.53 -11.63 -0.59
N ILE A 116 -1.75 -11.11 -0.43
CA ILE A 116 -2.20 -10.54 0.84
C ILE A 116 -2.30 -11.63 1.92
N ASP A 117 -2.76 -12.83 1.58
CA ASP A 117 -2.77 -13.98 2.50
C ASP A 117 -1.37 -14.31 3.03
N LYS A 118 -0.36 -14.36 2.14
CA LYS A 118 1.03 -14.57 2.55
C LYS A 118 1.52 -13.48 3.49
N LEU A 119 1.24 -12.20 3.18
CA LEU A 119 1.61 -11.09 4.05
C LEU A 119 0.90 -11.17 5.40
N PHE A 120 -0.35 -11.59 5.42
CA PHE A 120 -1.10 -11.77 6.66
C PHE A 120 -0.49 -12.87 7.53
N VAL A 121 -0.10 -14.01 6.96
CA VAL A 121 0.61 -15.08 7.70
C VAL A 121 1.92 -14.57 8.30
N LEU A 122 2.71 -13.78 7.55
CA LEU A 122 3.94 -13.18 8.09
C LEU A 122 3.66 -12.23 9.25
N PHE A 123 2.55 -11.49 9.18
CA PHE A 123 2.11 -10.59 10.23
C PHE A 123 1.66 -11.35 11.48
N GLN A 124 0.87 -12.41 11.33
CA GLN A 124 0.44 -13.27 12.43
C GLN A 124 1.63 -13.93 13.15
N ASN A 125 2.64 -14.33 12.38
CA ASN A 125 3.88 -14.89 12.92
C ASN A 125 4.82 -13.84 13.54
N GLY A 126 4.46 -12.56 13.52
CA GLY A 126 5.29 -11.47 14.06
C GLY A 126 6.56 -11.18 13.26
N ILE A 127 6.68 -11.71 12.04
CA ILE A 127 7.85 -11.51 11.17
C ILE A 127 7.83 -10.10 10.58
N ILE A 128 6.64 -9.57 10.31
CA ILE A 128 6.43 -8.22 9.80
C ILE A 128 5.48 -7.45 10.72
N GLY A 129 5.69 -6.15 10.85
CA GLY A 129 4.90 -5.29 11.73
C GLY A 129 4.60 -3.94 11.10
N LYS A 130 4.40 -2.94 11.97
CA LYS A 130 3.99 -1.59 11.56
C LYS A 130 4.98 -0.93 10.59
N ASN A 131 6.27 -1.20 10.72
CA ASN A 131 7.31 -0.58 9.90
C ASN A 131 7.28 -1.10 8.46
N GLU A 132 7.16 -2.41 8.28
CA GLU A 132 7.12 -3.05 6.96
C GLU A 132 5.76 -2.82 6.30
N LEU A 133 4.66 -3.01 7.03
CA LEU A 133 3.30 -2.78 6.52
C LEU A 133 3.09 -1.31 6.14
N GLY A 134 3.63 -0.37 6.91
CA GLY A 134 3.54 1.05 6.62
C GLY A 134 4.22 1.48 5.31
N GLN A 135 5.11 0.65 4.74
CA GLN A 135 5.72 0.86 3.42
C GLN A 135 4.86 0.36 2.25
N LEU A 136 3.77 -0.37 2.53
CA LEU A 136 2.86 -0.94 1.53
C LEU A 136 1.66 -0.06 1.20
N LYS A 137 1.74 1.24 1.51
CA LYS A 137 0.67 2.23 1.23
C LYS A 137 0.28 2.32 -0.24
N THR A 138 1.25 2.15 -1.12
CA THR A 138 1.07 2.18 -2.58
C THR A 138 0.78 0.81 -3.18
N LEU A 139 0.84 -0.26 -2.38
CA LEU A 139 0.45 -1.61 -2.80
C LEU A 139 -1.03 -1.61 -3.17
N LYS A 140 -1.41 -2.29 -4.25
CA LYS A 140 -2.80 -2.31 -4.69
C LYS A 140 -3.59 -3.40 -3.96
N LEU A 141 -4.77 -3.07 -3.47
CA LEU A 141 -5.74 -3.98 -2.89
C LEU A 141 -6.96 -4.14 -3.79
N LEU A 142 -7.57 -5.31 -3.73
CA LEU A 142 -8.83 -5.65 -4.39
C LEU A 142 -9.97 -4.93 -3.70
N THR A 143 -10.77 -4.23 -4.47
CA THR A 143 -11.96 -3.54 -3.98
C THR A 143 -13.22 -4.38 -4.17
N THR A 144 -14.34 -4.00 -3.55
CA THR A 144 -15.58 -4.78 -3.56
C THR A 144 -16.19 -4.97 -4.94
N ARG A 145 -15.87 -4.10 -5.92
CA ARG A 145 -16.29 -4.30 -7.33
C ARG A 145 -15.17 -4.83 -8.24
N GLY A 146 -14.07 -5.30 -7.67
CA GLY A 146 -13.01 -6.01 -8.39
C GLY A 146 -11.98 -5.12 -9.11
N ALA A 147 -11.91 -3.83 -8.79
CA ALA A 147 -10.78 -3.00 -9.18
C ALA A 147 -9.59 -3.20 -8.22
N LEU A 148 -8.44 -2.67 -8.62
CA LEU A 148 -7.23 -2.65 -7.82
C LEU A 148 -6.88 -1.19 -7.50
N ARG A 149 -6.89 -0.86 -6.21
CA ARG A 149 -6.64 0.51 -5.72
C ARG A 149 -5.48 0.52 -4.73
N PRO A 150 -4.61 1.55 -4.74
CA PRO A 150 -3.60 1.71 -3.71
C PRO A 150 -4.20 1.63 -2.30
N THR A 151 -3.50 1.00 -1.36
CA THR A 151 -3.93 0.82 0.02
C THR A 151 -4.34 2.14 0.67
N GLU A 152 -3.52 3.19 0.51
CA GLU A 152 -3.77 4.54 1.05
C GLU A 152 -4.98 5.24 0.45
N LYS A 153 -5.58 4.69 -0.62
CA LYS A 153 -6.80 5.20 -1.24
C LYS A 153 -8.00 4.27 -1.03
N SER A 154 -7.81 3.25 -0.20
CA SER A 154 -8.82 2.24 0.08
C SER A 154 -9.43 2.45 1.47
N TYR A 155 -10.70 2.13 1.59
CA TYR A 155 -11.49 2.25 2.82
C TYR A 155 -12.06 0.90 3.22
N PHE A 156 -12.31 0.68 4.50
CA PHE A 156 -12.98 -0.54 4.95
C PHE A 156 -14.41 -0.62 4.39
N SER A 157 -14.78 -1.78 3.82
CA SER A 157 -16.17 -2.10 3.46
C SER A 157 -17.02 -2.32 4.70
N ASP A 158 -18.35 -2.22 4.54
CA ASP A 158 -19.30 -2.35 5.66
C ASP A 158 -19.20 -3.73 6.32
N LYS A 159 -18.75 -4.75 5.57
CA LYS A 159 -18.47 -6.11 6.08
C LYS A 159 -17.36 -6.19 7.13
N PHE A 160 -16.44 -5.23 7.16
CA PHE A 160 -15.43 -5.13 8.23
C PHE A 160 -15.95 -4.39 9.48
N ASN A 161 -17.22 -3.98 9.49
CA ASN A 161 -17.85 -3.22 10.58
C ASN A 161 -17.08 -1.93 10.94
N PRO A 162 -16.87 -1.01 9.98
CA PRO A 162 -16.23 0.28 10.25
C PRO A 162 -17.10 1.13 11.19
N GLN A 163 -16.50 2.13 11.85
CA GLN A 163 -17.25 3.05 12.73
C GLN A 163 -18.43 3.73 12.04
N LEU A 164 -18.29 4.04 10.75
CA LEU A 164 -19.33 4.65 9.94
C LEU A 164 -19.50 3.83 8.65
N PRO A 165 -20.55 2.98 8.56
CA PRO A 165 -20.82 2.18 7.37
C PRO A 165 -21.38 3.08 6.26
N LEU A 166 -20.57 3.28 5.21
CA LEU A 166 -20.86 4.21 4.12
C LEU A 166 -20.85 3.55 2.74
N GLU A 167 -20.48 2.27 2.67
CA GLU A 167 -20.37 1.57 1.40
C GLU A 167 -21.68 1.61 0.63
N VAL A 168 -22.80 1.30 1.28
CA VAL A 168 -24.15 1.33 0.67
C VAL A 168 -24.47 2.66 -0.03
N TYR A 169 -23.91 3.77 0.44
CA TYR A 169 -24.19 5.10 -0.11
C TYR A 169 -23.22 5.51 -1.22
N LEU A 170 -22.01 4.94 -1.24
CA LEU A 170 -20.91 5.37 -2.10
C LEU A 170 -20.51 4.33 -3.16
N GLU A 171 -20.90 3.05 -3.01
CA GLU A 171 -20.55 1.94 -3.90
C GLU A 171 -20.95 2.18 -5.37
N THR A 172 -22.03 2.91 -5.59
CA THR A 172 -22.55 3.24 -6.92
C THR A 172 -21.70 4.29 -7.63
N ILE A 173 -21.03 5.15 -6.85
CA ILE A 173 -20.25 6.29 -7.34
C ILE A 173 -18.77 5.89 -7.45
N GLN A 174 -18.26 5.13 -6.49
CA GLN A 174 -16.83 4.85 -6.35
C GLN A 174 -16.54 3.41 -5.94
N ASP A 175 -15.47 2.87 -6.53
CA ASP A 175 -14.92 1.57 -6.18
C ASP A 175 -13.61 1.77 -5.39
N ILE A 176 -13.78 2.02 -4.10
CA ILE A 176 -12.71 2.34 -3.13
C ILE A 176 -12.78 1.48 -1.86
N PHE A 177 -13.83 0.67 -1.70
CA PHE A 177 -14.02 -0.14 -0.51
C PHE A 177 -13.28 -1.48 -0.65
N LEU A 178 -12.59 -1.89 0.41
CA LEU A 178 -11.77 -3.09 0.46
C LEU A 178 -12.64 -4.35 0.31
N SER A 179 -12.24 -5.27 -0.58
CA SER A 179 -12.94 -6.54 -0.75
C SER A 179 -12.89 -7.38 0.54
N PHE A 180 -14.02 -7.98 0.89
CA PHE A 180 -14.09 -8.96 1.98
C PHE A 180 -13.56 -10.34 1.56
N ASP A 181 -13.25 -10.54 0.27
CA ASP A 181 -12.75 -11.82 -0.25
C ASP A 181 -11.43 -12.26 0.40
N TYR A 182 -10.61 -11.29 0.84
CA TYR A 182 -9.38 -11.56 1.61
C TYR A 182 -9.63 -12.29 2.93
N VAL A 183 -10.75 -11.96 3.58
CA VAL A 183 -11.14 -12.63 4.80
C VAL A 183 -11.83 -13.93 4.43
N ALA A 184 -12.78 -13.88 3.49
CA ALA A 184 -13.62 -15.00 3.07
C ALA A 184 -12.86 -16.25 2.60
N SER A 185 -11.73 -16.08 1.92
CA SER A 185 -10.89 -17.19 1.44
C SER A 185 -10.34 -18.07 2.57
N ASN A 186 -10.17 -17.50 3.77
CA ASN A 186 -9.56 -18.16 4.92
C ASN A 186 -10.60 -18.62 5.97
N LEU A 187 -11.90 -18.54 5.65
CA LEU A 187 -13.01 -18.81 6.57
C LEU A 187 -13.45 -20.28 6.56
N SER A 188 -12.64 -21.17 7.11
CA SER A 188 -13.21 -22.46 7.59
C SER A 188 -14.00 -22.27 8.88
N CYS A 189 -13.65 -21.31 9.76
CA CYS A 189 -14.42 -20.94 10.95
C CYS A 189 -14.13 -19.47 11.33
N VAL A 190 -15.10 -18.55 11.24
CA VAL A 190 -14.92 -17.16 11.75
C VAL A 190 -15.09 -17.15 13.26
N GLU A 191 -14.00 -17.20 14.00
CA GLU A 191 -14.00 -16.62 15.34
C GLU A 191 -13.84 -15.10 15.21
N LYS A 192 -14.56 -14.32 16.02
CA LYS A 192 -14.52 -12.84 16.00
C LYS A 192 -13.09 -12.28 16.15
N GLU A 193 -12.19 -13.06 16.74
CA GLU A 193 -10.76 -12.74 16.91
C GLU A 193 -10.01 -12.65 15.58
N ASN A 194 -10.39 -13.43 14.56
CA ASN A 194 -9.70 -13.39 13.28
C ASN A 194 -10.03 -12.10 12.50
N LEU A 195 -11.26 -11.59 12.62
CA LEU A 195 -11.66 -10.35 11.94
C LEU A 195 -10.94 -9.11 12.50
N SER A 196 -10.72 -9.04 13.83
CA SER A 196 -10.00 -7.92 14.44
C SER A 196 -8.52 -7.90 14.03
N GLU A 197 -7.89 -9.07 13.88
CA GLU A 197 -6.55 -9.23 13.34
C GLU A 197 -6.44 -8.74 11.90
N TRP A 198 -7.36 -9.15 11.02
CA TRP A 198 -7.42 -8.66 9.64
C TRP A 198 -7.58 -7.14 9.56
N ARG A 199 -8.46 -6.58 10.40
CA ARG A 199 -8.61 -5.12 10.49
C ARG A 199 -7.31 -4.45 10.93
N ARG A 200 -6.66 -4.97 11.97
CA ARG A 200 -5.38 -4.46 12.47
C ARG A 200 -4.32 -4.46 11.37
N PHE A 201 -4.22 -5.56 10.63
CA PHE A 201 -3.31 -5.71 9.50
C PHE A 201 -3.55 -4.64 8.42
N PHE A 202 -4.77 -4.52 7.90
CA PHE A 202 -5.09 -3.55 6.84
C PHE A 202 -4.93 -2.10 7.30
N SER A 203 -5.29 -1.79 8.55
CA SER A 203 -5.06 -0.47 9.14
C SER A 203 -3.57 -0.13 9.21
N MET A 204 -2.70 -1.10 9.53
CA MET A 204 -1.24 -0.89 9.51
C MET A 204 -0.67 -0.70 8.10
N MET A 205 -1.28 -1.30 7.09
CA MET A 205 -0.90 -1.05 5.68
C MET A 205 -1.35 0.33 5.19
N GLY A 206 -2.33 0.95 5.85
CA GLY A 206 -2.82 2.29 5.53
C GLY A 206 -4.25 2.33 4.97
N VAL A 207 -5.04 1.27 5.11
CA VAL A 207 -6.47 1.32 4.80
C VAL A 207 -7.15 2.26 5.79
N HIS A 208 -7.99 3.14 5.26
CA HIS A 208 -8.66 4.14 6.06
C HIS A 208 -9.97 3.59 6.66
N GLU A 209 -10.15 3.81 7.96
CA GLU A 209 -11.41 3.56 8.66
C GLU A 209 -12.26 4.82 8.77
N ASN A 210 -11.61 5.96 9.02
CA ASN A 210 -12.28 7.23 9.22
C ASN A 210 -12.20 8.08 7.96
N LEU A 211 -13.32 8.70 7.61
CA LEU A 211 -13.33 9.80 6.66
C LEU A 211 -12.89 11.08 7.37
N TYR A 212 -12.00 11.84 6.74
CA TYR A 212 -11.62 13.13 7.27
C TYR A 212 -12.69 14.16 6.93
N LEU A 213 -13.06 14.92 7.95
CA LEU A 213 -13.96 16.04 7.84
C LEU A 213 -13.12 17.25 7.48
N ILE A 214 -13.16 17.68 6.22
CA ILE A 214 -12.55 18.95 5.86
C ILE A 214 -13.54 20.03 6.34
N LYS A 215 -13.09 20.75 7.37
CA LYS A 215 -13.81 21.88 7.95
C LYS A 215 -13.53 23.10 7.09
N PHE A 216 -14.58 23.66 6.50
CA PHE A 216 -14.50 24.99 5.89
C PHE A 216 -14.69 26.03 7.00
N ASP A 217 -13.69 26.90 7.21
CA ASP A 217 -13.89 28.12 7.97
C ASP A 217 -14.58 29.14 7.04
N PHE A 218 -15.91 29.18 7.12
CA PHE A 218 -16.73 30.12 6.36
C PHE A 218 -16.83 31.49 7.04
N ASP A 219 -15.70 32.06 7.46
CA ASP A 219 -15.65 33.50 7.79
C ASP A 219 -15.69 34.35 6.50
N HIS A 220 -15.58 33.70 5.34
CA HIS A 220 -15.56 34.25 3.99
C HIS A 220 -16.74 33.70 3.17
N ILE A 221 -17.47 34.59 2.47
CA ILE A 221 -18.50 34.22 1.50
C ILE A 221 -17.81 33.66 0.24
N ILE A 222 -17.92 32.35 -0.01
CA ILE A 222 -17.40 31.74 -1.24
C ILE A 222 -18.28 32.07 -2.44
N THR A 223 -17.63 32.32 -3.58
CA THR A 223 -18.28 32.52 -4.87
C THR A 223 -18.82 31.20 -5.42
N SER A 224 -19.73 31.27 -6.39
CA SER A 224 -20.25 30.08 -7.07
C SER A 224 -19.16 29.27 -7.77
N ASP A 225 -18.17 29.93 -8.35
CA ASP A 225 -17.05 29.28 -9.01
C ASP A 225 -16.14 28.56 -8.02
N GLU A 226 -15.84 29.20 -6.87
CA GLU A 226 -15.11 28.57 -5.77
C GLU A 226 -15.88 27.37 -5.20
N ALA A 227 -17.20 27.47 -5.03
CA ALA A 227 -18.03 26.34 -4.62
C ALA A 227 -17.95 25.18 -5.64
N ILE A 228 -17.98 25.46 -6.94
CA ILE A 228 -17.82 24.42 -7.97
C ILE A 228 -16.40 23.82 -7.94
N GLN A 229 -15.37 24.64 -7.69
CA GLN A 229 -13.99 24.16 -7.49
C GLN A 229 -13.90 23.23 -6.28
N TYR A 230 -14.50 23.59 -5.15
CA TYR A 230 -14.62 22.76 -3.94
C TYR A 230 -15.51 21.54 -4.12
N GLY A 231 -16.34 21.51 -5.16
CA GLY A 231 -17.06 20.33 -5.61
C GLY A 231 -18.53 20.27 -5.33
N PHE A 232 -19.15 21.40 -5.03
CA PHE A 232 -20.59 21.52 -5.06
C PHE A 232 -21.08 21.34 -6.52
N SER A 233 -22.22 20.67 -6.72
CA SER A 233 -22.79 20.53 -8.07
C SER A 233 -23.18 21.90 -8.62
N PRO A 234 -22.92 22.20 -9.89
CA PRO A 234 -23.41 23.42 -10.53
C PRO A 234 -24.92 23.60 -10.35
N ASP A 235 -25.71 22.53 -10.42
CA ASP A 235 -27.16 22.57 -10.23
C ASP A 235 -27.56 22.94 -8.79
N TYR A 236 -26.72 22.59 -7.82
CA TYR A 236 -26.92 22.96 -6.41
C TYR A 236 -26.58 24.44 -6.17
N VAL A 237 -25.50 24.93 -6.79
CA VAL A 237 -25.00 26.29 -6.64
C VAL A 237 -25.86 27.32 -7.41
N LEU A 238 -26.42 26.92 -8.55
CA LEU A 238 -27.14 27.81 -9.46
C LEU A 238 -28.67 27.81 -9.24
N ARG A 239 -29.19 26.96 -8.34
CA ARG A 239 -30.63 26.91 -8.06
C ARG A 239 -31.11 28.22 -7.42
N PRO A 240 -32.15 28.87 -7.98
CA PRO A 240 -32.74 30.04 -7.36
C PRO A 240 -33.36 29.64 -6.02
N SER A 241 -33.14 30.46 -4.98
CA SER A 241 -33.83 30.27 -3.71
C SER A 241 -35.34 30.40 -3.91
N PRO A 242 -36.17 29.78 -3.05
CA PRO A 242 -37.63 29.91 -3.11
C PRO A 242 -38.12 31.37 -3.12
N ASN A 243 -37.27 32.32 -2.70
CA ASN A 243 -37.60 33.72 -2.54
C ASN A 243 -37.10 34.58 -3.73
N GLY A 244 -36.67 33.97 -4.84
CA GLY A 244 -36.25 34.68 -6.07
C GLY A 244 -34.93 35.46 -5.96
N ARG A 245 -34.32 35.53 -4.78
CA ARG A 245 -32.99 36.13 -4.61
C ARG A 245 -31.91 35.09 -4.91
N ARG A 246 -31.06 35.39 -5.90
CA ARG A 246 -29.77 34.72 -6.10
C ARG A 246 -28.78 35.23 -5.05
N ILE A 247 -28.98 34.84 -3.81
CA ILE A 247 -27.94 35.00 -2.79
C ILE A 247 -27.25 33.65 -2.70
N ALA A 248 -25.92 33.64 -2.75
CA ALA A 248 -25.14 32.51 -2.23
C ALA A 248 -25.56 32.14 -0.78
N ASN A 249 -26.31 33.02 -0.10
CA ASN A 249 -26.99 32.83 1.18
C ASN A 249 -28.45 32.36 1.10
N ALA A 250 -28.87 31.59 0.09
CA ALA A 250 -30.12 30.81 0.27
C ALA A 250 -30.04 29.91 1.53
N TYR A 251 -28.83 29.71 2.05
CA TYR A 251 -28.51 28.83 3.16
C TYR A 251 -27.36 29.34 4.08
N SER A 252 -27.22 30.66 4.30
CA SER A 252 -26.30 31.14 5.34
C SER A 252 -26.67 30.52 6.69
N GLY A 253 -25.82 29.64 7.21
CA GLY A 253 -26.09 28.83 8.40
C GLY A 253 -26.14 27.31 8.16
N LEU A 254 -25.99 26.82 6.93
CA LEU A 254 -25.85 25.39 6.68
C LEU A 254 -24.49 24.85 7.18
N LYS A 255 -24.51 24.16 8.33
CA LYS A 255 -23.56 23.06 8.60
C LYS A 255 -24.13 21.81 7.91
N ILE A 256 -23.68 21.52 6.69
CA ILE A 256 -24.19 20.37 5.93
C ILE A 256 -23.49 19.10 6.39
N ILE A 257 -24.27 18.22 7.00
CA ILE A 257 -24.29 16.82 6.58
C ILE A 257 -25.71 16.33 6.49
N SER A 258 -26.01 15.65 5.39
CA SER A 258 -27.18 14.81 5.22
C SER A 258 -26.72 13.37 5.04
N PHE A 259 -26.55 12.69 6.16
CA PHE A 259 -26.89 11.27 6.27
C PHE A 259 -28.41 11.08 6.53
N LEU A 260 -29.21 12.15 6.44
CA LEU A 260 -30.61 12.17 6.86
C LEU A 260 -31.50 12.59 5.70
N GLN A 261 -32.01 11.61 4.95
CA GLN A 261 -33.33 11.65 4.31
C GLN A 261 -33.80 10.19 4.10
N HIS A 262 -34.47 9.55 5.06
CA HIS A 262 -35.92 9.58 4.96
C HIS A 262 -36.44 11.02 4.90
N THR A 263 -36.49 11.56 3.69
CA THR A 263 -37.42 12.60 3.29
C THR A 263 -37.31 12.72 1.78
N THR A 264 -38.42 12.42 1.15
CA THR A 264 -38.66 12.60 -0.27
C THR A 264 -38.30 14.03 -0.69
N GLY A 265 -37.29 14.15 -1.55
CA GLY A 265 -37.04 15.35 -2.35
C GLY A 265 -35.83 16.20 -1.94
N LYS A 266 -34.92 16.33 -2.92
CA LYS A 266 -33.85 17.33 -3.14
C LYS A 266 -32.42 16.94 -2.70
N THR A 267 -31.76 16.28 -3.67
CA THR A 267 -30.33 16.12 -3.99
C THR A 267 -29.27 16.91 -3.22
N PHE A 268 -28.22 16.21 -2.77
CA PHE A 268 -26.97 16.72 -2.17
C PHE A 268 -25.73 16.37 -3.01
N CYS A 269 -24.64 17.13 -2.85
CA CYS A 269 -23.41 16.99 -3.64
C CYS A 269 -22.27 16.38 -2.85
N VAL A 270 -21.63 15.36 -3.44
CA VAL A 270 -20.38 14.76 -3.00
C VAL A 270 -19.42 14.86 -4.19
N LYS A 271 -18.33 15.63 -4.07
CA LYS A 271 -17.22 15.53 -5.03
C LYS A 271 -16.12 14.69 -4.41
N VAL A 272 -15.66 13.75 -5.20
CA VAL A 272 -14.62 12.83 -4.77
C VAL A 272 -13.34 13.11 -5.51
N ASN A 273 -12.37 13.58 -4.74
CA ASN A 273 -10.93 13.34 -4.91
C ASN A 273 -10.17 13.40 -3.55
N ALA A 274 -10.84 13.80 -2.47
CA ALA A 274 -10.48 13.53 -1.07
C ALA A 274 -11.78 13.64 -0.24
N ILE A 275 -12.07 12.65 0.59
CA ILE A 275 -13.42 12.37 1.12
C ILE A 275 -13.86 13.39 2.19
N PHE A 276 -15.17 13.70 2.27
CA PHE A 276 -15.78 14.54 3.30
C PHE A 276 -16.94 13.82 4.03
N CYS A 277 -16.90 13.78 5.37
CA CYS A 277 -18.10 13.55 6.19
C CYS A 277 -18.08 14.40 7.49
N VAL A 278 -19.07 15.28 7.70
CA VAL A 278 -19.33 16.06 8.94
C VAL A 278 -20.35 15.41 9.91
N LEU A 279 -19.95 14.78 11.02
CA LEU A 279 -20.90 14.36 12.06
C LEU A 279 -20.43 14.82 13.45
N TYR A 280 -21.17 15.73 14.11
CA TYR A 280 -21.20 15.81 15.58
C TYR A 280 -22.38 16.61 16.17
N ARG A 281 -22.74 16.26 17.41
CA ARG A 281 -23.82 16.76 18.28
C ARG A 281 -23.22 17.34 19.55
N SER A 282 -23.65 18.52 20.01
CA SER A 282 -23.61 18.82 21.45
C SER A 282 -24.70 19.80 21.82
N ARG A 283 -25.24 19.59 23.02
CA ARG A 283 -26.34 20.30 23.67
C ARG A 283 -26.11 21.81 23.76
#